data_AF-A0A7K0FDU3-F1
#
_entry.id   AF-A0A7K0FDU3-F1
#
_cell.length_a   1.000
_cell.length_b   1.000
_cell.length_c   1.000
_cell.angle_alpha   90.00
_cell.angle_beta   90.00
_cell.angle_gamma   90.00
#
_symmetry.space_group_name_H-M   'P 1'
#
loop_
_entity.id
_entity.type
_entity.pdbx_description
1 polymer ?
#
loop_
_entity_poly.entity_id
_entity_poly.type
_entity_poly.pdbx_seq_one_letter_code
_entity_poly.pdbx_strand_id
1 'polypeptide(L)'
;MTGTIDILKREKEITANAVKKLRPAVREEVGKSSNSRSGNALRLSGAGSRFKNGRLQRITMSAPYYIFMQHYGFEGKKSNGVNQRLKATDVFTKAIESSNIIESLANEISELRIDQVTALIKFSK
;
A
#
# COMPACT_ATOMS: atom_id res chain seq x y z
N MET A 1 1.92 29.43 -14.36
CA MET A 1 1.49 28.01 -14.44
C MET A 1 2.57 27.01 -14.02
N THR A 2 3.80 27.44 -13.71
CA THR A 2 4.92 26.59 -13.29
C THR A 2 4.73 25.94 -11.91
N GLY A 3 4.11 26.63 -10.94
CA GLY A 3 3.91 26.09 -9.58
C GLY A 3 2.93 24.91 -9.47
N THR A 4 1.88 24.86 -10.30
CA THR A 4 0.87 23.78 -10.23
C THR A 4 1.39 22.46 -10.82
N ILE A 5 2.24 22.53 -11.87
CA ILE A 5 2.89 21.37 -12.48
C ILE A 5 3.89 20.74 -11.50
N ASP A 6 4.57 21.57 -10.71
CA ASP A 6 5.57 21.14 -9.73
C ASP A 6 4.95 20.36 -8.57
N ILE A 7 3.81 20.83 -8.04
CA ILE A 7 3.09 20.16 -6.94
C ILE A 7 2.61 18.76 -7.33
N LEU A 8 2.03 18.60 -8.52
CA LEU A 8 1.57 17.28 -8.99
C LEU A 8 2.74 16.30 -9.21
N LYS A 9 3.91 16.81 -9.60
CA LYS A 9 5.12 16.01 -9.75
C LYS A 9 5.66 15.59 -8.37
N ARG A 10 5.72 16.51 -7.41
CA ARG A 10 6.07 16.22 -6.01
C ARG A 10 5.17 15.16 -5.38
N GLU A 11 3.85 15.25 -5.59
CA GLU A 11 2.92 14.25 -5.04
C GLU A 11 3.22 12.84 -5.60
N LYS A 12 3.61 12.74 -6.87
CA LYS A 12 4.05 11.48 -7.48
C LYS A 12 5.35 10.96 -6.87
N GLU A 13 6.31 11.84 -6.60
CA GLU A 13 7.61 11.48 -6.01
C GLU A 13 7.45 10.99 -4.56
N ILE A 14 6.69 11.72 -3.73
CA ILE A 14 6.29 11.34 -2.37
C ILE A 14 5.66 9.94 -2.39
N THR A 15 4.68 9.74 -3.27
CA THR A 15 4.00 8.45 -3.41
C THR A 15 4.96 7.35 -3.85
N ALA A 16 5.86 7.62 -4.80
CA ALA A 16 6.82 6.63 -5.29
C ALA A 16 7.76 6.17 -4.17
N ASN A 17 8.21 7.09 -3.31
CA ASN A 17 9.02 6.79 -2.15
C ASN A 17 8.26 5.95 -1.12
N ALA A 18 7.01 6.31 -0.85
CA ALA A 18 6.13 5.55 0.03
C ALA A 18 5.91 4.11 -0.48
N VAL A 19 5.57 3.94 -1.77
CA VAL A 19 5.42 2.62 -2.40
C VAL A 19 6.72 1.81 -2.36
N LYS A 20 7.87 2.48 -2.53
CA LYS A 20 9.19 1.83 -2.46
C LYS A 20 9.48 1.27 -1.07
N LYS A 21 8.98 1.89 0.00
CA LYS A 21 9.05 1.37 1.38
C LYS A 21 8.04 0.25 1.64
N LEU A 22 6.80 0.39 1.16
CA LEU A 22 5.76 -0.61 1.38
C LEU A 22 5.98 -1.91 0.60
N ARG A 23 6.51 -1.84 -0.62
CA ARG A 23 6.73 -3.02 -1.48
C ARG A 23 7.59 -4.11 -0.81
N PRO A 24 8.78 -3.83 -0.24
CA PRO A 24 9.55 -4.84 0.48
C PRO A 24 8.86 -5.33 1.75
N ALA A 25 8.17 -4.45 2.50
CA ALA A 25 7.41 -4.86 3.69
C ALA A 25 6.32 -5.88 3.36
N VAL A 26 5.53 -5.65 2.29
CA VAL A 26 4.53 -6.62 1.81
C VAL A 26 5.18 -7.94 1.40
N ARG A 27 6.35 -7.89 0.73
CA ARG A 27 7.07 -9.11 0.33
C ARG A 27 7.57 -9.88 1.53
N GLU A 28 8.11 -9.20 2.53
CA GLU A 28 8.61 -9.82 3.75
C GLU A 28 7.49 -10.53 4.52
N GLU A 29 6.37 -9.86 4.75
CA GLU A 29 5.24 -10.44 5.49
C GLU A 29 4.60 -11.62 4.72
N VAL A 30 4.49 -11.52 3.39
CA VAL A 30 4.07 -12.67 2.58
C VAL A 30 5.07 -13.81 2.68
N GLY A 31 6.37 -13.51 2.67
CA GLY A 31 7.44 -14.49 2.85
C GLY A 31 7.42 -15.19 4.21
N LYS A 32 7.02 -14.48 5.28
CA LYS A 32 6.83 -15.06 6.63
C LYS A 32 5.60 -15.98 6.71
N SER A 33 4.54 -15.65 5.99
CA SER A 33 3.29 -16.44 5.97
C SER A 33 3.36 -17.71 5.12
N SER A 34 4.37 -17.82 4.25
CA SER A 34 4.60 -18.95 3.35
C SER A 34 5.81 -19.75 3.82
N ASN A 35 5.73 -21.09 3.77
CA ASN A 35 6.88 -21.95 4.08
C ASN A 35 8.05 -21.79 3.09
N SER A 36 7.85 -21.07 1.98
CA SER A 36 8.90 -20.76 1.01
C SER A 36 9.22 -19.27 1.00
N ARG A 37 10.48 -18.94 1.32
CA ARG A 37 11.12 -17.61 1.15
C ARG A 37 11.51 -17.32 -0.30
N SER A 38 11.13 -18.18 -1.25
CA SER A 38 11.36 -18.02 -2.69
C SER A 38 10.16 -18.52 -3.49
N GLY A 39 9.94 -17.99 -4.70
CA GLY A 39 8.93 -18.49 -5.64
C GLY A 39 7.87 -17.47 -6.08
N ASN A 40 6.84 -17.99 -6.78
CA ASN A 40 5.77 -17.18 -7.38
C ASN A 40 5.05 -16.26 -6.38
N ALA A 41 5.02 -16.66 -5.11
CA ALA A 41 4.46 -15.88 -4.02
C ALA A 41 5.05 -14.47 -3.95
N LEU A 42 6.38 -14.41 -3.78
CA LEU A 42 7.13 -13.16 -3.69
C LEU A 42 7.14 -12.41 -5.02
N ARG A 43 7.06 -13.12 -6.15
CA ARG A 43 6.99 -12.48 -7.48
C ARG A 43 5.70 -11.68 -7.66
N LEU A 44 4.57 -12.22 -7.21
CA LEU A 44 3.25 -11.60 -7.31
C LEU A 44 3.00 -10.56 -6.21
N SER A 45 3.70 -10.69 -5.08
CA SER A 45 3.59 -9.74 -3.97
C SER A 45 4.25 -8.41 -4.25
N GLY A 46 3.52 -7.32 -3.98
CA GLY A 46 4.06 -5.99 -4.14
C GLY A 46 3.08 -4.88 -3.76
N ALA A 47 3.51 -3.66 -4.03
CA ALA A 47 2.71 -2.45 -3.84
C ALA A 47 2.84 -1.55 -5.07
N GLY A 48 1.79 -0.78 -5.32
CA GLY A 48 1.67 0.18 -6.42
C GLY A 48 0.80 1.36 -6.01
N SER A 49 0.74 2.37 -6.88
CA SER A 49 -0.08 3.56 -6.68
C SER A 49 -0.94 3.82 -7.91
N ARG A 50 -2.12 4.38 -7.67
CA ARG A 50 -3.03 4.82 -8.73
C ARG A 50 -3.34 6.29 -8.57
N PHE A 51 -3.15 7.01 -9.66
CA PHE A 51 -3.45 8.44 -9.77
C PHE A 51 -4.70 8.67 -10.61
N LYS A 52 -5.46 9.71 -10.26
CA LYS A 52 -6.56 10.23 -11.06
C LYS A 52 -6.47 11.75 -11.07
N ASN A 53 -6.59 12.37 -12.24
CA ASN A 53 -6.46 13.83 -12.40
C ASN A 53 -5.15 14.39 -11.79
N GLY A 54 -4.05 13.64 -11.92
CA GLY A 54 -2.75 14.03 -11.40
C GLY A 54 -2.54 13.83 -9.89
N ARG A 55 -3.57 13.45 -9.12
CA ARG A 55 -3.48 13.27 -7.66
C ARG A 55 -3.53 11.80 -7.25
N LEU A 56 -2.91 11.49 -6.11
CA LEU A 56 -2.95 10.15 -5.52
C LEU A 56 -4.40 9.83 -5.12
N GLN A 57 -4.91 8.71 -5.65
CA GLN A 57 -6.25 8.22 -5.31
C GLN A 57 -6.17 7.03 -4.35
N ARG A 58 -5.26 6.08 -4.61
CA ARG A 58 -5.11 4.89 -3.77
C ARG A 58 -3.73 4.26 -3.92
N ILE A 59 -3.30 3.59 -2.86
CA ILE A 59 -2.23 2.60 -2.88
C ILE A 59 -2.87 1.22 -3.05
N THR A 60 -2.25 0.36 -3.86
CA THR A 60 -2.70 -1.01 -4.11
C THR A 60 -1.64 -1.98 -3.64
N MET A 61 -2.03 -2.98 -2.86
CA MET A 61 -1.17 -4.10 -2.52
C MET A 61 -1.61 -5.33 -3.31
N SER A 62 -0.64 -6.07 -3.84
CA SER A 62 -0.86 -7.34 -4.54
C SER A 62 -0.22 -8.47 -3.75
N ALA A 63 -0.85 -9.63 -3.78
CA ALA A 63 -0.33 -10.88 -3.24
C ALA A 63 -1.01 -12.06 -3.98
N PRO A 64 -0.53 -13.28 -3.84
CA PRO A 64 -1.23 -14.47 -4.31
C PRO A 64 -2.61 -14.65 -3.64
N TYR A 65 -3.54 -15.29 -4.36
CA TYR A 65 -4.92 -15.53 -3.88
C TYR A 65 -5.00 -16.17 -2.49
N TYR A 66 -4.17 -17.16 -2.20
CA TYR A 66 -4.17 -17.85 -0.92
C TYR A 66 -3.76 -16.96 0.26
N ILE A 67 -3.00 -15.88 0.03
CA ILE A 67 -2.68 -14.90 1.08
C ILE A 67 -3.94 -14.12 1.46
N PHE A 68 -4.79 -13.77 0.49
CA PHE A 68 -6.07 -13.13 0.79
C PHE A 68 -7.01 -14.07 1.54
N MET A 69 -7.08 -15.34 1.16
CA MET A 69 -7.84 -16.34 1.93
C MET A 69 -7.32 -16.46 3.36
N GLN A 70 -6.00 -16.51 3.54
CA GLN A 70 -5.40 -16.61 4.86
C GLN A 70 -5.58 -15.32 5.67
N HIS A 71 -5.61 -14.15 5.01
CA HIS A 71 -5.79 -12.87 5.67
C HIS A 71 -7.12 -12.80 6.43
N TYR A 72 -8.20 -13.27 5.81
CA TYR A 72 -9.53 -13.31 6.44
C TYR A 72 -9.80 -14.59 7.24
N GLY A 73 -8.90 -15.56 7.18
CA GLY A 73 -9.14 -16.91 7.67
C GLY A 73 -10.06 -17.70 6.73
N PHE A 74 -10.00 -19.02 6.86
CA PHE A 74 -10.78 -19.92 6.00
C PHE A 74 -11.26 -21.13 6.78
N GLU A 75 -12.52 -21.50 6.59
CA GLU A 75 -13.10 -22.75 7.08
C GLU A 75 -13.67 -23.52 5.88
N GLY A 76 -13.26 -24.77 5.74
CA GLY A 76 -13.70 -25.63 4.65
C GLY A 76 -13.41 -27.10 4.91
N LYS A 77 -13.62 -27.94 3.90
CA LYS A 77 -13.38 -29.37 3.97
C LYS A 77 -12.41 -29.74 2.85
N LYS A 78 -11.36 -30.47 3.18
CA LYS A 78 -10.42 -31.00 2.19
C LYS A 78 -11.13 -32.02 1.30
N SER A 79 -10.56 -32.30 0.13
CA SER A 79 -11.07 -33.33 -0.79
C SER A 79 -11.19 -34.72 -0.15
N ASN A 80 -10.41 -35.00 0.90
CA ASN A 80 -10.47 -36.24 1.68
C ASN A 80 -11.50 -36.21 2.84
N GLY A 81 -12.38 -35.20 2.89
CA GLY A 81 -13.43 -35.11 3.91
C GLY A 81 -12.96 -34.60 5.28
N VAL A 82 -11.69 -34.23 5.45
CA VAL A 82 -11.19 -33.67 6.71
C VAL A 82 -11.49 -32.17 6.78
N ASN A 83 -12.07 -31.71 7.88
CA ASN A 83 -12.30 -30.27 8.11
C ASN A 83 -10.96 -29.54 8.21
N GLN A 84 -10.85 -28.42 7.51
CA GLN A 84 -9.69 -27.56 7.52
C GLN A 84 -10.10 -26.16 7.98
N ARG A 85 -9.39 -25.66 8.97
CA ARG A 85 -9.49 -24.29 9.45
C ARG A 85 -8.12 -23.63 9.34
N LEU A 86 -8.07 -22.50 8.64
CA LEU A 86 -6.93 -21.60 8.62
C LEU A 86 -7.26 -20.40 9.48
N LYS A 87 -6.41 -20.15 10.48
CA LYS A 87 -6.51 -18.92 11.27
C LYS A 87 -6.21 -17.72 10.38
N ALA A 88 -6.95 -16.64 10.61
CA ALA A 88 -6.70 -15.36 9.98
C ALA A 88 -5.26 -14.88 10.26
N THR A 89 -4.64 -14.22 9.29
CA THR A 89 -3.31 -13.61 9.44
C THR A 89 -3.34 -12.14 9.05
N ASP A 90 -2.53 -11.32 9.72
CA ASP A 90 -2.53 -9.87 9.50
C ASP A 90 -1.42 -9.40 8.56
N VAL A 91 -1.19 -10.12 7.45
CA VAL A 91 -0.05 -9.87 6.55
C VAL A 91 -0.02 -8.42 6.05
N PHE A 92 -1.16 -7.90 5.59
CA PHE A 92 -1.24 -6.54 5.06
C PHE A 92 -1.17 -5.48 6.16
N THR A 93 -1.81 -5.73 7.31
CA THR A 93 -1.76 -4.82 8.46
C THR A 93 -0.33 -4.66 8.95
N LYS A 94 0.39 -5.77 9.14
CA LYS A 94 1.81 -5.77 9.53
C LYS A 94 2.70 -5.07 8.52
N ALA A 95 2.44 -5.25 7.22
CA ALA A 95 3.18 -4.55 6.17
C ALA A 95 2.94 -3.03 6.21
N ILE A 96 1.71 -2.59 6.50
CA ILE A 96 1.37 -1.17 6.65
C ILE A 96 2.06 -0.57 7.88
N GLU A 97 1.97 -1.26 9.02
CA GLU A 97 2.57 -0.81 10.29
C GLU A 97 4.09 -0.74 10.20
N SER A 98 4.74 -1.81 9.72
CA SER A 98 6.21 -1.87 9.58
C SER A 98 6.77 -0.84 8.59
N SER A 99 5.99 -0.46 7.57
CA SER A 99 6.42 0.55 6.60
C SER A 99 6.15 1.98 7.02
N ASN A 100 5.38 2.18 8.09
CA ASN A 100 4.85 3.46 8.55
C ASN A 100 4.29 4.33 7.41
N ILE A 101 3.65 3.70 6.41
CA ILE A 101 3.29 4.38 5.17
C ILE A 101 2.14 5.37 5.35
N ILE A 102 1.20 5.08 6.26
CA ILE A 102 0.03 5.93 6.49
C ILE A 102 0.47 7.28 7.04
N GLU A 103 1.32 7.29 8.07
CA GLU A 103 1.80 8.52 8.69
C GLU A 103 2.67 9.34 7.72
N SER A 104 3.61 8.69 7.03
CA SER A 104 4.46 9.37 6.03
C SER A 104 3.64 9.99 4.91
N LEU A 105 2.66 9.27 4.34
CA LEU A 105 1.78 9.82 3.30
C LEU A 105 0.88 10.93 3.83
N ALA A 106 0.31 10.76 5.03
CA ALA A 106 -0.56 11.77 5.63
C ALA A 106 0.18 13.09 5.82
N ASN A 107 1.38 13.05 6.40
CA ASN A 107 2.19 14.24 6.64
C ASN A 107 2.64 14.88 5.32
N GLU A 108 3.33 14.14 4.46
CA GLU A 108 3.95 14.71 3.24
C GLU A 108 2.91 15.22 2.23
N ILE A 109 1.78 14.52 2.05
CA ILE A 109 0.74 14.97 1.12
C ILE A 109 -0.08 16.11 1.72
N SER A 110 -0.33 16.11 3.04
CA SER A 110 -1.08 17.20 3.67
C SER A 110 -0.30 18.51 3.61
N GLU A 111 0.99 18.50 3.96
CA GLU A 111 1.87 19.67 3.84
C GLU A 111 1.86 20.22 2.41
N LEU A 112 2.10 19.36 1.42
CA LEU A 112 2.10 19.75 0.01
C LEU A 112 0.78 20.40 -0.44
N ARG A 113 -0.36 19.88 0.04
CA ARG A 113 -1.68 20.39 -0.32
C ARG A 113 -2.05 21.64 0.46
N ILE A 114 -1.58 21.79 1.70
CA ILE A 114 -1.71 23.03 2.48
C ILE A 114 -0.96 24.15 1.76
N ASP A 115 0.29 23.91 1.35
CA ASP A 115 1.08 24.88 0.57
C ASP A 115 0.38 25.29 -0.72
N GLN A 116 -0.28 24.34 -1.38
CA GLN A 116 -1.09 24.64 -2.56
C GLN A 116 -2.25 25.59 -2.23
N VAL A 117 -2.96 25.35 -1.12
CA VAL A 117 -4.10 26.16 -0.70
C VAL A 117 -3.66 27.55 -0.28
N THR A 118 -2.59 27.67 0.51
CA THR A 118 -2.07 28.95 1.00
C THR A 118 -1.58 29.82 -0.16
N ALA A 119 -0.91 29.24 -1.16
CA ALA A 119 -0.46 29.96 -2.36
C ALA A 119 -1.61 30.53 -3.21
N LEU A 120 -2.85 30.03 -3.03
CA LEU A 120 -4.03 30.50 -3.75
C LEU A 120 -4.82 31.57 -2.99
N ILE A 121 -4.46 31.87 -1.73
CA ILE A 121 -5.12 32.91 -0.94
C ILE A 121 -4.87 34.27 -1.60
N LYS A 122 -5.96 34.96 -1.95
CA LYS A 122 -5.92 36.33 -2.45
C LYS A 122 -6.43 37.27 -1.37
N PHE A 123 -5.65 38.29 -1.05
CA PHE A 123 -6.07 39.36 -0.15
C PHE A 123 -6.74 40.45 -0.98
N SER A 124 -8.02 40.72 -0.71
CA SER A 124 -8.74 41.88 -1.24
C SER A 124 -8.76 42.99 -0.19
N LYS A 125 -8.64 44.24 -0.64
CA LYS A 125 -8.78 45.44 0.20
C LYS A 125 -10.24 45.75 0.48
#